data_AF-A0A656GL31-F1
#
_entry.id   AF-A0A656GL31-F1
#
_cell.length_a   1.000
_cell.length_b   1.000
_cell.length_c   1.000
_cell.angle_alpha   90.00
_cell.angle_beta   90.00
_cell.angle_gamma   90.00
#
_symmetry.space_group_name_H-M   'P 1'
#
loop_
_entity.id
_entity.type
_entity.pdbx_description
1 polymer ?
#
loop_
_entity_poly.entity_id
_entity_poly.type
_entity_poly.pdbx_seq_one_letter_code
_entity_poly.pdbx_strand_id
1 'polypeptide(L)' 'GMVFQNYALFPHMTVAENLAFPLSVRGMSKTDVGEKVKKALGMVQLDTFAHRYPAQLSG' A
#
# COMPACT_ATOMS: atom_id res chain seq x y z
N GLY A 1 -3.40 -22.44 -12.44
CA GLY A 1 -2.46 -22.15 -11.34
C GLY A 1 -3.19 -21.31 -10.33
N MET A 2 -3.18 -21.69 -9.05
CA MET A 2 -3.80 -20.90 -7.99
C MET A 2 -3.21 -19.49 -7.99
N VAL A 3 -3.97 -18.52 -8.47
CA VAL A 3 -3.67 -17.11 -8.24
C VAL A 3 -3.88 -16.91 -6.75
N PHE A 4 -2.81 -16.56 -6.05
CA PHE A 4 -2.76 -16.39 -4.60
C PHE A 4 -3.94 -15.51 -4.15
N GLN A 5 -4.96 -16.15 -3.58
CA GLN A 5 -6.22 -15.54 -3.12
C GLN A 5 -6.05 -14.64 -1.89
N ASN A 6 -4.83 -14.52 -1.35
CA ASN A 6 -4.51 -13.61 -0.26
C ASN A 6 -3.46 -12.62 -0.75
N TYR A 7 -3.91 -11.51 -1.33
CA TYR A 7 -3.13 -10.29 -1.22
C TYR A 7 -2.83 -10.10 0.27
N ALA A 8 -1.56 -10.09 0.67
CA ALA A 8 -1.14 -9.76 2.04
C ALA A 8 -1.37 -8.26 2.35
N LEU A 9 -2.53 -7.76 1.94
CA LEU A 9 -3.01 -6.43 2.14
C LEU A 9 -3.92 -6.46 3.37
N PHE A 10 -3.66 -5.56 4.29
CA PHE A 10 -4.47 -5.27 5.45
C PHE A 10 -5.78 -4.60 4.96
N PRO A 11 -6.94 -5.28 5.07
CA PRO A 11 -8.20 -4.78 4.48
C PRO A 11 -8.78 -3.59 5.24
N HIS A 12 -8.35 -3.39 6.49
CA HIS A 12 -8.70 -2.26 7.35
C HIS A 12 -7.75 -1.05 7.18
N MET A 13 -6.80 -1.13 6.25
CA MET A 13 -5.85 -0.06 5.92
C MET A 13 -6.04 0.39 4.47
N THR A 14 -5.79 1.66 4.20
CA THR A 14 -5.72 2.21 2.84
C THR A 14 -4.55 1.63 2.07
N VAL A 15 -4.52 1.81 0.74
CA VAL A 15 -3.38 1.39 -0.10
C VAL A 15 -2.07 2.04 0.38
N ALA A 16 -2.10 3.33 0.74
CA ALA A 16 -0.92 4.02 1.26
C ALA A 16 -0.45 3.42 2.60
N GLU A 17 -1.36 3.13 3.52
CA GLU A 17 -1.04 2.52 4.81
C GLU A 17 -0.51 1.09 4.67
N ASN A 18 -1.05 0.32 3.73
CA ASN A 18 -0.56 -1.00 3.37
C ASN A 18 0.90 -0.99 2.93
N LEU A 19 1.29 0.04 2.17
CA LEU A 19 2.68 0.25 1.74
C LEU A 19 3.56 0.81 2.86
N ALA A 20 3.00 1.65 3.74
CA ALA A 20 3.72 2.30 4.84
C ALA A 20 4.02 1.37 6.01
N PHE A 21 3.11 0.44 6.31
CA PHE A 21 3.17 -0.44 7.48
C PHE A 21 4.45 -1.30 7.54
N PRO A 22 4.80 -2.11 6.52
CA PRO A 22 6.01 -2.93 6.57
C PRO A 22 7.29 -2.09 6.62
N LEU A 23 7.27 -0.85 6.10
CA LEU A 23 8.40 0.06 6.15
C LEU A 23 8.56 0.65 7.56
N SER A 24 7.45 1.02 8.21
CA SER A 24 7.43 1.50 9.59
C SER A 24 7.87 0.42 10.58
N VAL A 25 7.45 -0.84 10.38
CA VAL A 25 7.87 -1.99 11.20
C VAL A 25 9.39 -2.22 11.12
N ARG A 26 10.02 -1.86 10.00
CA ARG A 26 11.49 -1.91 9.84
C ARG A 26 12.22 -0.74 10.51
N GLY A 27 11.51 0.15 11.20
CA GLY A 27 12.10 1.29 11.90
C GLY A 27 12.52 2.45 10.99
N MET A 28 12.01 2.53 9.75
CA MET A 28 12.25 3.70 8.90
C MET A 28 11.57 4.95 9.46
N SER A 29 12.17 6.11 9.20
CA SER A 29 11.58 7.39 9.58
C SER A 29 10.29 7.64 8.80
N LYS A 30 9.35 8.39 9.39
CA LYS A 30 8.09 8.74 8.71
C LYS A 30 8.32 9.43 7.37
N THR A 31 9.38 10.23 7.25
CA THR A 31 9.78 10.91 6.01
C THR A 31 10.18 9.90 4.94
N ASP A 32 11.08 8.96 5.26
CA ASP A 32 11.53 7.94 4.31
C ASP A 32 10.41 7.01 3.87
N VAL A 33 9.51 6.67 4.80
CA VAL A 33 8.30 5.89 4.51
C VAL A 33 7.43 6.66 3.52
N GLY A 34 7.16 7.94 3.75
CA GLY A 34 6.34 8.78 2.87
C GLY A 34 6.88 8.86 1.45
N GLU A 35 8.19 9.06 1.28
CA GLU A 35 8.82 9.10 -0.04
C GLU A 35 8.73 7.76 -0.78
N LYS A 36 8.99 6.64 -0.08
CA LYS A 36 8.89 5.31 -0.66
C LYS A 36 7.45 4.95 -1.05
N VAL A 37 6.48 5.28 -0.21
CA VAL A 37 5.06 5.08 -0.50
C VAL A 37 4.64 5.87 -1.74
N LYS A 38 5.00 7.17 -1.81
CA LYS A 38 4.71 8.01 -2.98
C LYS A 38 5.34 7.46 -4.26
N LYS A 39 6.59 7.00 -4.19
CA LYS A 39 7.27 6.37 -5.33
C LYS A 39 6.59 5.07 -5.76
N ALA A 40 6.20 4.23 -4.80
CA ALA A 40 5.50 2.98 -5.08
C ALA A 40 4.15 3.21 -5.74
N LEU A 41 3.35 4.15 -5.21
CA LEU A 41 2.05 4.54 -5.78
C LEU A 41 2.17 5.05 -7.22
N GLY A 42 3.19 5.86 -7.52
CA GLY A 42 3.45 6.34 -8.87
C GLY A 42 3.85 5.24 -9.85
N MET A 43 4.60 4.22 -9.40
CA MET A 43 4.97 3.08 -10.25
C MET A 43 3.76 2.22 -10.64
N VAL A 44 2.77 2.08 -9.75
CA VAL A 44 1.56 1.30 -10.02
C VAL A 44 0.39 2.16 -10.54
N GLN A 45 0.63 3.45 -10.78
CA GLN A 45 -0.40 4.43 -11.19
C GLN A 45 -1.62 4.47 -10.24
N LEU A 46 -1.40 4.16 -8.96
CA LEU A 46 -2.45 4.17 -7.94
C LEU A 46 -2.42 5.43 -7.06
N ASP A 47 -1.75 6.49 -7.49
CA ASP A 47 -1.65 7.75 -6.73
C ASP A 47 -3.03 8.30 -6.33
N THR A 48 -4.01 8.24 -7.24
CA THR A 48 -5.40 8.67 -6.98
C THR A 48 -6.18 7.72 -6.07
N PHE A 49 -5.66 6.51 -5.86
CA PHE A 49 -6.26 5.47 -5.03
C PHE A 49 -5.52 5.26 -3.70
N ALA A 50 -4.51 6.08 -3.41
CA ALA A 50 -3.70 6.00 -2.20
C ALA A 50 -4.55 5.99 -0.91
N HIS A 51 -5.67 6.73 -0.92
CA HIS A 51 -6.61 6.86 0.20
C HIS A 51 -7.76 5.84 0.15
N ARG A 52 -7.82 4.99 -0.87
CA ARG A 52 -8.85 3.94 -0.95
C ARG A 52 -8.41 2.70 -0.20
N TYR A 53 -9.38 1.93 0.24
CA TYR A 53 -9.14 0.59 0.77
C TYR A 53 -8.95 -0.39 -0.39
N PRO A 54 -8.14 -1.46 -0.22
CA PRO A 54 -8.00 -2.52 -1.22
C PRO A 54 -9.34 -3.09 -1.70
N ALA A 55 -10.34 -3.18 -0.82
CA ALA A 55 -11.69 -3.62 -1.16
C ALA A 55 -12.43 -2.69 -2.14
N GLN A 56 -12.03 -1.42 -2.25
CA GLN A 56 -12.62 -0.44 -3.17
C GLN A 56 -11.90 -0.38 -4.53
N LEU A 57 -10.84 -1.17 -4.72
CA LEU A 57 -10.14 -1.35 -6.00
C LEU A 57 -10.68 -2.53 -6.80
N SER A 58 -11.34 -3.48 -6.14
CA SER A 58 -11.92 -4.66 -6.75
C SER A 58 -13.35 -4.35 -7.24
N GLY A 59 -13.44 -3.72 -8.41
CA GLY A 59 -14.66 -3.48 -9.17
C GLY A 59 -14.35 -3.52 -10.65
#